data_AF-A0A1B3E8N9-F1
#
_entry.id   AF-A0A1B3E8N9-F1
#
_cell.length_a   1.000
_cell.length_b   1.000
_cell.length_c   1.000
_cell.angle_alpha   90.00
_cell.angle_beta   90.00
_cell.angle_gamma   90.00
#
_symmetry.space_group_name_H-M   'P 1'
#
loop_
_entity.id
_entity.type
_entity.pdbx_description
1 polymer ?
#
loop_
_entity_poly.entity_id
_entity_poly.type
_entity_poly.pdbx_seq_one_letter_code
_entity_poly.pdbx_strand_id
1 'polypeptide(L)' 'MNASRMPMSAWNLMGEAFKKVVDKAIADTFASGEINGIYDKWFIQPIPPKGLNLNFPMSNELKQLVAQPTDKAPEEL' A
#
# COMPACT_ATOMS: atom_id res chain seq x y z
N MET A 1 -21.89 -7.59 22.16
CA MET A 1 -21.88 -8.71 21.19
C MET A 1 -20.63 -9.56 21.46
N ASN A 2 -20.75 -10.90 21.52
CA ASN A 2 -19.62 -11.80 21.78
C ASN A 2 -19.04 -12.29 20.45
N ALA A 3 -17.76 -11.98 20.20
CA ALA A 3 -17.01 -12.38 19.01
C ALA A 3 -17.00 -13.91 18.77
N SER A 4 -17.08 -14.72 19.82
CA SER A 4 -17.09 -16.19 19.74
C SER A 4 -18.34 -16.80 19.11
N ARG A 5 -19.37 -15.99 18.81
CA ARG A 5 -20.62 -16.43 18.15
C ARG A 5 -20.75 -15.97 16.71
N MET A 6 -19.78 -15.23 16.17
CA MET A 6 -19.82 -14.79 14.78
C MET A 6 -19.36 -15.91 13.85
N PRO A 7 -20.10 -16.22 12.77
CA PRO A 7 -19.68 -17.23 11.81
C PRO A 7 -18.40 -16.78 11.10
N MET A 8 -17.56 -17.72 10.65
CA MET A 8 -16.35 -17.44 9.87
C MET A 8 -16.61 -16.55 8.65
N SER A 9 -17.79 -16.67 8.03
CA SER A 9 -18.23 -15.78 6.95
C SER A 9 -18.32 -14.31 7.39
N ALA A 10 -18.76 -14.03 8.62
CA ALA A 10 -18.81 -12.66 9.13
C ALA A 10 -17.41 -12.07 9.35
N TRP A 11 -16.43 -12.89 9.78
CA TRP A 11 -15.03 -12.47 9.89
C TRP A 11 -14.43 -12.16 8.51
N ASN A 12 -14.73 -12.99 7.50
CA ASN A 12 -14.29 -12.75 6.12
C ASN A 12 -14.90 -11.48 5.54
N LEU A 13 -16.19 -11.22 5.76
CA LEU A 13 -16.86 -10.00 5.29
C LEU A 13 -16.27 -8.73 5.92
N MET A 14 -15.84 -8.78 7.18
CA MET A 14 -15.13 -7.66 7.82
C MET A 14 -13.74 -7.45 7.22
N GLY A 15 -13.01 -8.53 6.94
CA GLY A 15 -11.72 -8.47 6.26
C GLY A 15 -11.83 -7.90 4.84
N GLU A 16 -12.82 -8.36 4.06
CA GLU A 16 -13.09 -7.87 2.71
C GLU A 16 -13.52 -6.40 2.69
N ALA A 17 -14.39 -5.98 3.61
CA ALA A 17 -14.82 -4.59 3.70
C ALA A 17 -13.65 -3.67 4.06
N PHE A 18 -12.81 -4.07 5.03
CA PHE A 18 -11.62 -3.31 5.38
C PHE A 18 -10.62 -3.24 4.22
N LYS A 19 -10.37 -4.39 3.56
CA LYS A 19 -9.52 -4.45 2.37
C LYS A 19 -9.97 -3.47 1.30
N LYS A 20 -11.27 -3.42 0.97
CA LYS A 20 -11.81 -2.47 -0.02
C LYS A 20 -11.51 -1.01 0.33
N VAL A 21 -11.59 -0.65 1.61
CA VAL A 21 -11.25 0.71 2.07
C VAL A 21 -9.77 1.01 1.90
N VAL A 22 -8.90 0.06 2.27
CA VAL A 22 -7.45 0.19 2.13
C VAL A 22 -7.04 0.27 0.66
N ASP A 23 -7.54 -0.65 -0.17
CA ASP A 23 -7.26 -0.68 -1.62
C ASP A 23 -7.65 0.64 -2.27
N LYS A 24 -8.83 1.19 -1.91
CA LYS A 24 -9.27 2.50 -2.39
C LYS A 24 -8.31 3.62 -1.96
N ALA A 25 -7.92 3.67 -0.69
CA ALA A 25 -7.03 4.71 -0.19
C ALA A 25 -5.66 4.67 -0.90
N ILE A 26 -5.11 3.48 -1.12
CA ILE A 26 -3.85 3.29 -1.85
C ILE A 26 -4.01 3.73 -3.31
N ALA A 27 -5.07 3.29 -3.98
CA ALA A 27 -5.34 3.67 -5.37
C ALA A 27 -5.50 5.19 -5.54
N ASP A 28 -6.23 5.84 -4.64
CA ASP A 28 -6.40 7.30 -4.64
C ASP A 28 -5.06 8.01 -4.41
N THR A 29 -4.21 7.50 -3.49
CA THR A 29 -2.86 8.04 -3.21
C THR A 29 -1.92 7.92 -4.43
N PHE A 30 -2.04 6.81 -5.17
CA PHE A 30 -1.25 6.60 -6.38
C PHE A 30 -1.73 7.49 -7.53
N ALA A 31 -3.05 7.53 -7.75
CA ALA A 31 -3.68 8.34 -8.79
C ALA A 31 -3.48 9.85 -8.60
N SER A 32 -3.46 10.33 -7.35
CA SER A 32 -3.20 11.75 -7.05
C SER A 32 -1.74 12.16 -7.27
N GLY A 33 -0.83 11.19 -7.33
CA GLY A 33 0.62 11.41 -7.39
C GLY A 33 1.27 11.71 -6.03
N GLU A 34 0.51 11.70 -4.92
CA GLU A 34 1.02 11.91 -3.56
C GLU A 34 2.13 10.91 -3.19
N ILE A 35 2.04 9.69 -3.74
CA ILE A 35 3.08 8.66 -3.60
C ILE A 35 4.48 9.14 -3.97
N ASN A 36 4.64 10.09 -4.91
CA ASN A 36 5.96 10.60 -5.29
C ASN A 36 6.61 11.35 -4.14
N GLY A 37 5.85 12.18 -3.42
CA GLY A 37 6.35 12.91 -2.25
C GLY A 37 6.61 11.98 -1.06
N ILE A 38 5.75 10.98 -0.87
CA ILE A 38 5.95 9.93 0.15
C ILE A 38 7.25 9.16 -0.14
N TYR A 39 7.46 8.74 -1.38
CA TYR A 39 8.64 7.99 -1.80
C TYR A 39 9.92 8.83 -1.66
N ASP A 40 9.90 10.08 -2.14
CA ASP A 40 11.04 10.99 -2.01
C ASP A 40 11.48 11.13 -0.55
N LYS A 41 10.53 11.38 0.36
CA LYS A 41 10.79 11.54 1.79
C LYS A 41 11.51 10.35 2.42
N TRP A 42 11.14 9.13 2.06
CA TRP A 42 11.60 7.93 2.76
C TRP A 42 12.76 7.21 2.06
N PHE A 43 12.96 7.42 0.76
CA PHE A 43 13.95 6.68 -0.03
C PHE A 43 15.01 7.56 -0.70
N ILE A 44 14.72 8.86 -0.90
CA ILE A 44 15.60 9.79 -1.63
C ILE A 44 16.10 10.94 -0.75
N GLN A 45 15.42 11.23 0.36
CA GLN A 45 15.83 12.24 1.34
C GLN A 45 16.51 11.60 2.57
N PRO A 46 17.30 12.35 3.35
CA PRO A 46 17.77 11.93 4.66
C PRO A 46 16.61 11.58 5.60
N ILE A 47 16.64 10.38 6.19
CA ILE A 47 15.60 9.90 7.12
C ILE A 47 16.07 9.94 8.59
N PRO A 48 15.15 10.21 9.53
CA PRO A 48 15.47 10.18 10.96
C PRO A 48 15.75 8.76 11.49
N PRO A 49 16.44 8.62 12.63
CA PRO A 49 17.00 9.70 13.45
C PRO A 49 18.42 10.12 13.05
N LYS A 50 19.11 9.32 12.23
CA LYS A 50 20.53 9.51 11.92
C LYS A 50 20.80 10.33 10.65
N GLY A 51 19.77 10.74 9.92
CA GLY A 51 19.91 11.49 8.67
C GLY A 51 20.58 10.70 7.55
N LEU A 52 20.48 9.37 7.59
CA LEU A 52 20.98 8.53 6.49
C LEU A 52 20.04 8.64 5.30
N ASN A 53 20.59 8.65 4.09
CA ASN A 53 19.81 8.63 2.86
C ASN A 53 20.02 7.28 2.16
N LEU A 54 18.92 6.62 1.78
CA LEU A 54 18.98 5.34 1.07
C LEU A 54 19.44 5.51 -0.38
N ASN A 55 19.18 6.68 -0.99
CA ASN A 55 19.42 6.96 -2.40
C ASN A 55 18.85 5.87 -3.32
N PHE A 56 17.63 5.42 -3.03
CA PHE A 56 16.97 4.34 -3.77
C PHE A 56 15.95 4.93 -4.74
N PRO A 57 16.30 5.17 -6.02
CA PRO A 57 15.33 5.63 -7.01
C PRO A 57 14.24 4.58 -7.23
N MET A 58 13.00 5.05 -7.44
CA MET A 58 11.88 4.18 -7.77
C MET A 58 12.18 3.38 -9.04
N SER A 59 12.16 2.06 -8.92
CA SER A 59 12.40 1.16 -10.06
C SER A 59 11.30 1.29 -11.12
N ASN A 60 11.57 0.80 -12.33
CA ASN A 60 10.59 0.87 -13.41
C ASN A 60 9.37 -0.01 -13.10
N GLU A 61 9.58 -1.16 -12.46
CA GLU A 61 8.54 -2.09 -12.03
C GLU A 61 7.62 -1.42 -11.00
N LEU A 62 8.19 -0.72 -10.02
CA LEU A 62 7.39 -0.01 -9.02
C LEU A 62 6.62 1.16 -9.64
N LYS A 63 7.20 1.89 -10.61
CA LYS A 63 6.47 2.93 -11.36
C LYS A 63 5.27 2.35 -12.11
N GLN A 64 5.42 1.17 -12.71
CA GLN A 64 4.31 0.49 -13.38
C GLN A 64 3.22 0.06 -12.40
N LEU A 65 3.59 -0.49 -11.23
CA LEU A 65 2.64 -0.85 -10.18
C LEU A 65 1.89 0.38 -9.63
N VAL A 66 2.56 1.52 -9.50
CA VAL A 66 1.90 2.77 -9.10
C VAL A 66 0.89 3.22 -10.16
N ALA A 67 1.24 3.11 -11.44
CA ALA A 67 0.35 3.48 -12.54
C ALA A 67 -0.82 2.50 -12.73
N GLN A 68 -0.61 1.22 -12.42
CA GLN A 68 -1.60 0.14 -12.51
C GLN A 68 -1.57 -0.69 -11.22
N PRO A 69 -2.24 -0.21 -10.14
CA PRO A 69 -2.20 -0.87 -8.85
C PRO A 69 -2.84 -2.26 -8.90
N THR A 70 -2.20 -3.22 -8.24
CA THR A 70 -2.67 -4.60 -8.10
C THR A 70 -2.29 -5.12 -6.71
N ASP A 71 -3.13 -5.99 -6.17
CA ASP A 71 -2.92 -6.69 -4.91
C ASP A 71 -2.55 -8.17 -5.10
N LYS A 72 -2.41 -8.58 -6.37
CA LYS A 72 -1.98 -9.93 -6.76
C LYS A 72 -0.49 -10.12 -6.50
N ALA A 73 -0.13 -11.36 -6.14
CA ALA A 73 1.27 -11.73 -6.00
C ALA A 73 1.97 -11.78 -7.38
N PRO A 74 3.30 -11.63 -7.46
CA PRO A 74 4.03 -11.71 -8.73
C PRO A 74 3.79 -13.00 -9.52
N GLU A 75 3.50 -14.12 -8.85
CA GLU A 75 3.18 -15.40 -9.48
C GLU A 75 1.78 -15.44 -10.12
N GLU A 76 0.94 -14.46 -9.81
CA GLU A 76 -0.46 -14.34 -10.26
C GLU A 76 -0.66 -13.24 -11.32
N LEU A 77 0.43 -12.53 -11.68
CA LEU A 77 0.49 -11.49 -12.71
C LEU A 77 0.90 -12.08 -14.07
#